data_AF-A0A7J2ZGA6-F1
#
_entry.id   AF-A0A7J2ZGA6-F1
#
_cell.length_a   1.000
_cell.length_b   1.000
_cell.length_c   1.000
_cell.angle_alpha   90.00
_cell.angle_beta   90.00
_cell.angle_gamma   90.00
#
_symmetry.space_group_name_H-M   'P 1'
#
loop_
_entity.id
_entity.type
_entity.pdbx_description
1 polymer ?
#
loop_
_entity_poly.entity_id
_entity_poly.type
_entity_poly.pdbx_seq_one_letter_code
_entity_poly.pdbx_strand_id
1 'polypeptide(L)'
;MEELNFLDLVILQRIEPGTVIEKFGPKINSSFFEAANILGTLKQKGYIDFKSTYPGPSEVEVTQLGARMLEVADEKAKEAIDELDIAILGSIVKGRVDPEEIKDELNVRSGDVALHIHKLVKQDMVSYSIKSGKITLSVTEDGFKKVGAPKVEKPAEEIIVTGEVPKEAPPAEPVKLDRWARMKAKWEYYVEKFKKEPKKLVIYAVVLLLVFLIAAYLLLFFRMGS
;
A
#
# COMPACT_ATOMS: atom_id res chain seq x y z
N MET A 1 -22.56 3.21 7.39
CA MET A 1 -21.99 1.95 6.88
C MET A 1 -20.51 2.19 6.77
N GLU A 2 -19.70 1.38 7.45
CA GLU A 2 -18.24 1.47 7.30
C GLU A 2 -17.84 1.10 5.88
N GLU A 3 -16.89 1.84 5.33
CA GLU A 3 -16.52 1.76 3.92
C GLU A 3 -15.74 0.46 3.64
N LEU A 4 -16.08 -0.21 2.55
CA LEU A 4 -15.40 -1.39 2.04
C LEU A 4 -14.07 -0.95 1.40
N ASN A 5 -12.94 -1.54 1.82
CA ASN A 5 -11.65 -1.28 1.19
C ASN A 5 -11.19 -2.51 0.39
N PHE A 6 -10.24 -2.32 -0.52
CA PHE A 6 -9.75 -3.43 -1.35
C PHE A 6 -9.12 -4.55 -0.50
N LEU A 7 -8.46 -4.20 0.60
CA LEU A 7 -7.97 -5.19 1.57
C LEU A 7 -9.10 -6.05 2.12
N ASP A 8 -10.25 -5.47 2.45
CA ASP A 8 -11.38 -6.23 3.00
C ASP A 8 -11.85 -7.30 2.02
N LEU A 9 -12.01 -6.96 0.73
CA LEU A 9 -12.40 -7.91 -0.32
C LEU A 9 -11.40 -9.05 -0.48
N VAL A 10 -10.11 -8.72 -0.53
CA VAL A 10 -9.05 -9.72 -0.67
C VAL A 10 -9.03 -10.67 0.53
N ILE A 11 -9.22 -10.15 1.74
CA ILE A 11 -9.24 -10.96 2.96
C ILE A 11 -10.48 -11.86 2.99
N LEU A 12 -11.65 -11.33 2.61
CA LEU A 12 -12.88 -12.12 2.50
C LEU A 12 -12.74 -13.31 1.54
N GLN A 13 -12.03 -13.13 0.43
CA GLN A 13 -11.75 -14.22 -0.53
C GLN A 13 -10.82 -15.31 0.00
N ARG A 14 -10.03 -15.02 1.05
CA ARG A 14 -9.09 -15.97 1.66
C ARG A 14 -9.72 -16.79 2.79
N ILE A 15 -10.94 -16.43 3.20
CA ILE A 15 -11.70 -17.17 4.21
C ILE A 15 -12.39 -18.34 3.52
N GLU A 16 -11.93 -19.53 3.86
CA GLU A 16 -12.49 -20.81 3.42
C GLU A 16 -13.21 -21.49 4.59
N PRO A 17 -14.11 -22.46 4.33
CA PRO A 17 -14.69 -23.28 5.39
C PRO A 17 -13.62 -23.89 6.31
N GLY A 18 -13.80 -23.77 7.63
CA GLY A 18 -12.83 -24.24 8.62
C GLY A 18 -11.59 -23.34 8.80
N THR A 19 -11.60 -22.13 8.23
CA THR A 19 -10.58 -21.12 8.54
C THR A 19 -10.68 -20.72 10.01
N VAL A 20 -9.56 -20.79 10.73
CA VAL A 20 -9.46 -20.41 12.14
C VAL A 20 -8.53 -19.22 12.32
N ILE A 21 -8.79 -18.39 13.34
CA ILE A 21 -8.04 -17.15 13.59
C ILE A 21 -6.53 -17.42 13.71
N GLU A 22 -6.16 -18.48 14.41
CA GLU A 22 -4.76 -18.86 14.70
C GLU A 22 -3.97 -19.24 13.45
N LYS A 23 -4.65 -19.71 12.40
CA LYS A 23 -4.04 -20.14 11.14
C LYS A 23 -4.21 -19.13 10.02
N PHE A 24 -4.84 -17.99 10.27
CA PHE A 24 -5.14 -17.02 9.23
C PHE A 24 -3.92 -16.20 8.77
N GLY A 25 -3.03 -15.82 9.70
CA GLY A 25 -1.83 -15.03 9.37
C GLY A 25 -0.98 -15.59 8.23
N PRO A 26 -0.63 -16.90 8.25
CA PRO A 26 0.07 -17.54 7.14
C PRO A 26 -0.65 -17.45 5.78
N LYS A 27 -2.00 -17.44 5.74
CA LYS A 27 -2.78 -17.35 4.49
C LYS A 27 -2.61 -16.01 3.77
N ILE A 28 -2.23 -14.96 4.50
CA ILE A 28 -2.11 -13.59 4.00
C ILE A 28 -0.69 -13.02 4.17
N ASN A 29 0.29 -13.89 4.46
CA ASN A 29 1.70 -13.51 4.67
C ASN A 29 1.87 -12.38 5.71
N SER A 30 1.22 -12.55 6.85
CA SER A 30 1.14 -11.56 7.93
C SER A 30 1.32 -12.24 9.29
N SER A 31 1.71 -11.47 10.30
CA SER A 31 1.80 -12.00 11.67
C SER A 31 0.41 -12.35 12.22
N PHE A 32 0.36 -13.22 13.24
CA PHE A 32 -0.90 -13.53 13.92
C PHE A 32 -1.62 -12.26 14.44
N PHE A 33 -0.88 -11.32 15.03
CA PHE A 33 -1.44 -10.08 15.57
C PHE A 33 -2.03 -9.18 14.49
N GLU A 34 -1.32 -8.99 13.38
CA GLU A 34 -1.83 -8.22 12.24
C GLU A 34 -3.08 -8.87 11.64
N ALA A 35 -3.04 -10.19 11.44
CA ALA A 35 -4.18 -10.95 10.93
C ALA A 35 -5.39 -10.86 11.86
N ALA A 36 -5.19 -10.96 13.18
CA ALA A 36 -6.25 -10.79 14.17
C ALA A 36 -6.85 -9.38 14.16
N ASN A 37 -6.01 -8.35 13.98
CA ASN A 37 -6.50 -6.97 13.85
C ASN A 37 -7.36 -6.79 12.58
N ILE A 38 -6.91 -7.32 11.43
CA ILE A 38 -7.67 -7.26 10.17
C ILE A 38 -9.01 -8.00 10.31
N LEU A 39 -9.00 -9.22 10.86
CA LEU A 39 -10.21 -9.97 11.12
C LEU A 39 -11.13 -9.24 12.12
N GLY A 40 -10.57 -8.62 13.15
CA GLY A 40 -11.30 -7.78 14.09
C GLY A 40 -12.03 -6.63 13.39
N THR A 41 -11.35 -5.93 12.49
CA THR A 41 -11.94 -4.86 11.67
C THR A 41 -13.06 -5.40 10.77
N LEU A 42 -12.87 -6.54 10.10
CA LEU A 42 -13.91 -7.16 9.28
C LEU A 42 -15.14 -7.58 10.09
N LYS A 43 -14.95 -8.03 11.33
CA LYS A 43 -16.05 -8.35 12.25
C LYS A 43 -16.81 -7.09 12.65
N GLN A 44 -16.11 -5.99 12.95
CA GLN A 44 -16.73 -4.69 13.27
C GLN A 44 -17.56 -4.17 12.09
N LYS A 45 -17.05 -4.33 10.86
CA LYS A 45 -17.78 -4.03 9.62
C LYS A 45 -18.96 -4.97 9.35
N GLY A 46 -19.06 -6.09 10.07
CA GLY A 46 -20.12 -7.09 9.92
C GLY A 46 -19.95 -8.02 8.71
N TYR A 47 -18.78 -8.08 8.09
CA TYR A 47 -18.52 -8.94 6.93
C TYR A 47 -18.17 -10.37 7.32
N ILE A 48 -17.68 -10.58 8.54
CA ILE A 48 -17.36 -11.90 9.10
C ILE A 48 -17.94 -12.04 10.50
N ASP A 49 -18.07 -13.28 10.94
CA ASP A 49 -18.35 -13.62 12.33
C ASP A 49 -17.38 -14.69 12.84
N PHE A 50 -17.29 -14.80 14.17
CA PHE A 50 -16.49 -15.82 14.83
C PHE A 50 -17.41 -16.83 15.50
N LYS A 51 -17.33 -18.09 15.05
CA LYS A 51 -17.96 -19.20 15.75
C LYS A 51 -16.99 -19.77 16.75
N SER A 52 -17.30 -19.57 18.02
CA SER A 52 -16.58 -20.22 19.11
C SER A 52 -17.10 -21.63 19.29
N THR A 53 -16.30 -22.62 18.89
CA THR A 53 -16.54 -24.02 19.24
C THR A 53 -15.85 -24.28 20.57
N TYR A 54 -16.59 -24.58 21.65
CA TYR A 54 -15.99 -24.99 22.92
C TYR A 54 -16.16 -26.50 23.14
N PRO A 55 -15.07 -27.26 23.41
CA PRO A 55 -13.66 -26.84 23.38
C PRO A 55 -13.11 -26.82 21.94
N GLY A 56 -12.42 -25.75 21.53
CA GLY A 56 -11.91 -25.65 20.16
C GLY A 56 -11.45 -24.25 19.72
N PRO A 57 -10.80 -24.18 18.54
CA PRO A 57 -10.40 -22.91 17.93
C PRO A 57 -11.61 -22.10 17.47
N SER A 58 -11.45 -20.78 17.39
CA SER A 58 -12.50 -19.90 16.87
C SER A 58 -12.48 -19.93 15.34
N GLU A 59 -13.55 -20.46 14.75
CA GLU A 59 -13.74 -20.48 13.31
C GLU A 59 -14.20 -19.12 12.81
N VAL A 60 -13.70 -18.73 11.65
CA VAL A 60 -14.05 -17.50 10.95
C VAL A 60 -15.03 -17.85 9.84
N GLU A 61 -16.21 -17.24 9.88
CA GLU A 61 -17.22 -17.40 8.84
C GLU A 61 -17.54 -16.08 8.17
N VAL A 62 -17.80 -16.13 6.87
CA VAL A 62 -18.29 -14.97 6.11
C VAL A 62 -19.78 -14.81 6.37
N THR A 63 -20.21 -13.61 6.75
CA THR A 63 -21.65 -13.33 6.99
C THR A 63 -22.39 -13.20 5.65
N GLN A 64 -23.72 -13.14 5.69
CA GLN A 64 -24.52 -12.83 4.51
C GLN A 64 -24.14 -11.48 3.88
N LEU A 65 -23.78 -10.49 4.70
CA LEU A 65 -23.31 -9.19 4.20
C LEU A 65 -21.97 -9.32 3.48
N GLY A 66 -21.00 -10.02 4.07
CA GLY A 66 -19.70 -10.27 3.44
C GLY A 66 -19.82 -11.04 2.13
N ALA A 67 -20.66 -12.08 2.09
CA ALA A 67 -20.94 -12.85 0.88
C ALA A 67 -21.56 -11.98 -0.22
N ARG A 68 -22.51 -11.10 0.14
CA ARG A 68 -23.09 -10.14 -0.81
C ARG A 68 -22.06 -9.18 -1.38
N MET A 69 -21.09 -8.72 -0.58
CA MET A 69 -20.02 -7.86 -1.09
C MET A 69 -19.11 -8.57 -2.09
N LEU A 70 -18.82 -9.85 -1.87
CA LEU A 70 -18.09 -10.67 -2.83
C LEU A 70 -18.88 -10.87 -4.13
N GLU A 71 -20.18 -11.12 -4.02
CA GLU A 71 -21.06 -11.26 -5.18
C GLU A 71 -21.12 -9.96 -6.01
N VAL A 72 -21.34 -8.81 -5.37
CA VAL A 72 -21.33 -7.51 -6.05
C VAL A 72 -19.99 -7.24 -6.73
N ALA A 73 -18.88 -7.59 -6.08
CA ALA A 73 -17.55 -7.45 -6.66
C ALA A 73 -17.37 -8.36 -7.89
N ASP A 74 -17.81 -9.62 -7.83
CA ASP A 74 -17.73 -10.57 -8.94
C ASP A 74 -18.71 -10.25 -10.08
N GLU A 75 -19.85 -9.62 -9.80
CA GLU A 75 -20.74 -9.07 -10.82
C GLU A 75 -20.09 -7.89 -11.54
N LYS A 76 -19.54 -6.93 -10.78
CA LYS A 76 -18.82 -5.77 -11.32
C LYS A 76 -17.63 -6.19 -12.19
N ALA A 77 -16.95 -7.28 -11.81
CA ALA A 77 -15.82 -7.84 -12.56
C ALA A 77 -16.17 -8.31 -13.99
N LYS A 78 -17.45 -8.59 -14.28
CA LYS A 78 -17.91 -9.02 -15.60
C LYS A 78 -18.22 -7.85 -16.53
N GLU A 79 -18.31 -6.64 -16.00
CA GLU A 79 -18.58 -5.44 -16.79
C GLU A 79 -17.38 -5.05 -17.66
N ALA A 80 -17.64 -4.36 -18.77
CA ALA A 80 -16.58 -3.79 -19.60
C ALA A 80 -15.83 -2.68 -18.86
N ILE A 81 -14.54 -2.52 -19.17
CA ILE A 81 -13.69 -1.46 -18.60
C ILE A 81 -14.31 -0.08 -18.84
N ASP A 82 -14.38 0.72 -17.78
CA ASP A 82 -14.92 2.07 -17.78
C ASP A 82 -13.83 3.14 -17.55
N GLU A 83 -14.25 4.40 -17.47
CA GLU A 83 -13.32 5.54 -17.31
C GLU A 83 -12.60 5.52 -15.96
N LEU A 84 -13.26 5.06 -14.90
CA LEU A 84 -12.67 4.99 -13.57
C LEU A 84 -11.62 3.88 -13.51
N ASP A 85 -11.86 2.75 -14.15
CA ASP A 85 -10.86 1.69 -14.31
C ASP A 85 -9.59 2.20 -15.01
N ILE A 86 -9.74 2.97 -16.09
CA ILE A 86 -8.62 3.56 -16.82
C ILE A 86 -7.88 4.58 -15.94
N ALA A 87 -8.60 5.40 -15.18
CA ALA A 87 -8.01 6.34 -14.25
C ALA A 87 -7.20 5.64 -13.15
N ILE A 88 -7.73 4.55 -12.57
CA ILE A 88 -7.05 3.72 -11.57
C ILE A 88 -5.79 3.10 -12.16
N LEU A 89 -5.87 2.48 -13.34
CA LEU A 89 -4.70 1.94 -14.03
C LEU A 89 -3.65 3.03 -14.27
N GLY A 90 -4.08 4.23 -14.70
CA GLY A 90 -3.23 5.39 -14.89
C GLY A 90 -2.51 5.83 -13.61
N SER A 91 -3.20 5.87 -12.47
CA SER A 91 -2.60 6.17 -11.16
C SER A 91 -1.54 5.13 -10.78
N ILE A 92 -1.78 3.84 -11.03
CA ILE A 92 -0.79 2.79 -10.74
C ILE A 92 0.43 2.94 -11.65
N VAL A 93 0.24 3.23 -12.95
CA VAL A 93 1.35 3.51 -13.89
C VAL A 93 2.16 4.74 -13.46
N LYS A 94 1.53 5.76 -12.87
CA LYS A 94 2.20 6.93 -12.29
C LYS A 94 2.96 6.61 -10.99
N GLY A 95 2.84 5.39 -10.46
CA GLY A 95 3.56 4.90 -9.28
C GLY A 95 2.73 4.85 -8.00
N ARG A 96 1.41 5.11 -8.03
CA ARG A 96 0.53 4.90 -6.88
C ARG A 96 0.16 3.43 -6.75
N VAL A 97 0.87 2.74 -5.87
CA VAL A 97 0.71 1.28 -5.70
C VAL A 97 -0.19 0.91 -4.52
N ASP A 98 -0.52 1.86 -3.64
CA ASP A 98 -1.42 1.66 -2.50
C ASP A 98 -2.86 2.08 -2.89
N PRO A 99 -3.87 1.20 -2.71
CA PRO A 99 -5.27 1.55 -2.96
C PRO A 99 -5.75 2.83 -2.26
N GLU A 100 -5.24 3.12 -1.05
CA GLU A 100 -5.61 4.33 -0.32
C GLU A 100 -5.03 5.59 -0.98
N GLU A 101 -3.80 5.52 -1.53
CA GLU A 101 -3.22 6.63 -2.29
C GLU A 101 -3.99 6.89 -3.60
N ILE A 102 -4.46 5.84 -4.27
CA ILE A 102 -5.26 5.95 -5.50
C ILE A 102 -6.61 6.62 -5.17
N LYS A 103 -7.25 6.19 -4.08
CA LYS A 103 -8.48 6.78 -3.58
C LYS A 103 -8.32 8.28 -3.32
N ASP A 104 -7.24 8.66 -2.64
CA ASP A 104 -6.95 10.06 -2.32
C ASP A 104 -6.61 10.89 -3.57
N GLU A 105 -5.89 10.33 -4.55
CA GLU A 105 -5.56 11.01 -5.81
C GLU A 105 -6.80 11.25 -6.67
N LEU A 106 -7.65 10.24 -6.81
CA LEU A 106 -8.84 10.31 -7.67
C LEU A 106 -10.03 10.97 -6.96
N ASN A 107 -9.96 11.18 -5.65
CA ASN A 107 -11.03 11.72 -4.82
C ASN A 107 -12.34 10.91 -4.98
N VAL A 108 -12.21 9.59 -4.89
CA VAL A 108 -13.32 8.62 -5.03
C VAL A 108 -13.52 7.88 -3.70
N ARG A 109 -14.70 7.29 -3.51
CA ARG A 109 -14.99 6.43 -2.34
C ARG A 109 -14.13 5.17 -2.35
N SER A 110 -13.68 4.70 -1.18
CA SER A 110 -12.87 3.48 -1.06
C SER A 110 -13.62 2.25 -1.55
N GLY A 111 -14.95 2.21 -1.34
CA GLY A 111 -15.81 1.13 -1.83
C GLY A 111 -15.79 1.01 -3.35
N ASP A 112 -15.90 2.13 -4.05
CA ASP A 112 -15.86 2.15 -5.51
C ASP A 112 -14.46 1.73 -5.98
N VAL A 113 -13.40 2.34 -5.44
CA VAL A 113 -12.01 1.98 -5.76
C VAL A 113 -11.75 0.49 -5.51
N ALA A 114 -12.26 -0.09 -4.42
CA ALA A 114 -12.12 -1.50 -4.12
C ALA A 114 -12.77 -2.40 -5.17
N LEU A 115 -13.99 -2.08 -5.60
CA LEU A 115 -14.72 -2.86 -6.62
C LEU A 115 -14.04 -2.76 -7.99
N HIS A 116 -13.59 -1.58 -8.38
CA HIS A 116 -12.89 -1.36 -9.65
C HIS A 116 -11.51 -2.03 -9.67
N ILE A 117 -10.74 -1.97 -8.56
CA ILE A 117 -9.48 -2.73 -8.46
C ILE A 117 -9.76 -4.23 -8.54
N HIS A 118 -10.79 -4.74 -7.86
CA HIS A 118 -11.16 -6.16 -7.95
C HIS A 118 -11.51 -6.58 -9.38
N LYS A 119 -12.28 -5.76 -10.11
CA LYS A 119 -12.57 -5.94 -11.53
C LYS A 119 -11.29 -6.02 -12.36
N LEU A 120 -10.39 -5.05 -12.19
CA LEU A 120 -9.10 -5.01 -12.90
C LEU A 120 -8.21 -6.23 -12.60
N VAL A 121 -8.28 -6.75 -11.37
CA VAL A 121 -7.56 -7.97 -10.97
C VAL A 121 -8.17 -9.21 -11.63
N LYS A 122 -9.50 -9.33 -11.66
CA LYS A 122 -10.20 -10.47 -12.30
C LYS A 122 -10.02 -10.51 -13.81
N GLN A 123 -9.77 -9.36 -14.43
CA GLN A 123 -9.50 -9.23 -15.87
C GLN A 123 -7.99 -9.23 -16.21
N ASP A 124 -7.13 -9.67 -15.28
CA ASP A 124 -5.68 -9.77 -15.44
C ASP A 124 -4.97 -8.46 -15.86
N MET A 125 -5.57 -7.30 -15.57
CA MET A 125 -4.97 -5.98 -15.86
C MET A 125 -4.11 -5.45 -14.70
N VAL A 126 -4.43 -5.89 -13.49
CA VAL A 126 -3.69 -5.56 -12.26
C VAL A 126 -3.38 -6.84 -11.50
N SER A 127 -2.17 -6.91 -10.97
CA SER A 127 -1.75 -7.91 -9.99
C SER A 127 -1.60 -7.24 -8.63
N TYR A 128 -1.76 -8.00 -7.55
CA TYR A 128 -1.56 -7.49 -6.20
C TYR A 128 -0.70 -8.44 -5.38
N SER A 129 -0.01 -7.87 -4.39
CA SER A 129 0.72 -8.62 -3.37
C SER A 129 0.30 -8.15 -1.99
N ILE A 130 0.22 -9.09 -1.04
CA ILE A 130 -0.07 -8.80 0.36
C ILE A 130 1.19 -9.07 1.17
N LYS A 131 1.61 -8.09 1.95
CA LYS A 131 2.72 -8.24 2.90
C LYS A 131 2.44 -7.43 4.15
N SER A 132 2.49 -8.08 5.31
CA SER A 132 2.29 -7.40 6.61
C SER A 132 0.97 -6.60 6.66
N GLY A 133 -0.11 -7.18 6.16
CA GLY A 133 -1.43 -6.54 6.14
C GLY A 133 -1.57 -5.35 5.18
N LYS A 134 -0.59 -5.09 4.32
CA LYS A 134 -0.65 -4.05 3.30
C LYS A 134 -0.74 -4.65 1.90
N ILE A 135 -1.49 -4.00 1.03
CA ILE A 135 -1.60 -4.36 -0.38
C ILE A 135 -0.72 -3.44 -1.20
N THR A 136 0.01 -4.03 -2.13
CA THR A 136 0.73 -3.31 -3.18
C THR A 136 0.25 -3.82 -4.53
N LEU A 137 -0.20 -2.90 -5.37
CA LEU A 137 -0.69 -3.15 -6.73
C LEU A 137 0.45 -3.03 -7.75
N SER A 138 0.31 -3.74 -8.86
CA SER A 138 1.23 -3.67 -10.01
C SER A 138 0.45 -3.93 -11.29
N VAL A 139 0.63 -3.06 -12.29
CA VAL A 139 -0.04 -3.21 -13.59
C VAL A 139 0.62 -4.33 -14.39
N THR A 140 -0.19 -5.16 -15.04
CA THR A 140 0.28 -6.21 -15.95
C THR A 140 0.58 -5.65 -17.34
N GLU A 141 1.09 -6.47 -18.25
CA GLU A 141 1.32 -6.04 -19.64
C GLU A 141 0.01 -5.58 -20.32
N ASP A 142 -1.09 -6.30 -20.07
CA ASP A 142 -2.38 -6.00 -20.69
C ASP A 142 -3.01 -4.73 -20.10
N GLY A 143 -2.89 -4.51 -18.79
CA GLY A 143 -3.29 -3.25 -18.16
C GLY A 143 -2.48 -2.06 -18.69
N PHE A 144 -1.17 -2.24 -18.90
CA PHE A 144 -0.30 -1.20 -19.42
C PHE A 144 -0.66 -0.81 -20.87
N LYS A 145 -0.98 -1.79 -21.73
CA LYS A 145 -1.43 -1.55 -23.12
C LYS A 145 -2.71 -0.73 -23.18
N LYS A 146 -3.62 -0.87 -22.21
CA LYS A 146 -4.91 -0.17 -22.18
C LYS A 146 -4.78 1.32 -21.85
N VAL A 147 -3.89 1.68 -20.93
CA VAL A 147 -3.63 3.09 -20.59
C VAL A 147 -2.68 3.75 -21.59
N GLY A 148 -1.79 2.96 -22.19
CA GLY A 148 -0.71 3.46 -23.02
C GLY A 148 0.44 4.03 -22.19
N ALA A 149 1.55 4.36 -22.84
CA ALA A 149 2.66 5.02 -22.16
C ALA A 149 2.14 6.35 -21.57
N PRO A 150 2.49 6.66 -20.31
CA PRO A 150 2.10 7.93 -19.71
C PRO A 150 2.58 9.04 -20.65
N LYS A 151 1.64 9.80 -21.21
CA LYS A 151 2.00 11.05 -21.89
C LYS A 151 2.66 11.89 -20.81
N VAL A 152 3.99 12.02 -20.90
CA VAL A 152 4.72 13.01 -20.14
C VAL A 152 4.12 14.34 -20.61
N GLU A 153 3.20 14.88 -19.82
CA GLU A 153 2.78 16.26 -19.96
C GLU A 153 4.04 17.07 -19.74
N LYS A 154 4.67 17.47 -20.85
CA LYS A 154 5.71 18.48 -20.84
C LYS A 154 5.10 19.66 -20.08
N PRO A 155 5.74 20.15 -19.00
CA PRO A 155 5.23 21.32 -18.32
C PRO A 155 4.99 22.41 -19.37
N ALA A 156 3.80 22.99 -19.33
CA ALA A 156 3.39 24.04 -20.25
C ALA A 156 4.47 25.12 -20.27
N GLU A 157 5.18 25.22 -21.40
CA GLU A 157 6.00 26.38 -21.69
C GLU A 157 5.06 27.58 -21.75
N GLU A 158 5.29 28.54 -20.85
CA GLU A 158 4.75 29.88 -20.97
C GLU A 158 5.06 30.40 -22.37
N ILE A 159 4.02 30.71 -23.12
CA ILE A 159 4.13 31.40 -24.39
C ILE A 159 4.61 32.83 -24.08
N ILE A 160 5.92 33.07 -24.22
CA ILE A 160 6.47 34.39 -24.46
C ILE A 160 7.05 34.39 -25.86
N VAL A 161 6.29 34.98 -26.79
CA VAL A 161 6.72 35.30 -28.15
C VAL A 161 7.68 36.48 -28.08
N THR A 162 8.98 36.27 -28.36
CA THR A 162 9.76 37.11 -29.29
C THR A 162 11.19 36.58 -29.49
N GLY A 163 11.58 36.38 -30.75
CA GLY A 163 12.90 36.77 -31.25
C GLY A 163 14.06 35.78 -31.15
N GLU A 164 14.53 35.37 -32.33
CA GLU A 164 15.91 34.98 -32.68
C GLU A 164 16.40 33.55 -32.36
N VAL A 165 16.68 32.84 -33.46
CA VAL A 165 17.50 31.62 -33.52
C VAL A 165 18.97 32.01 -33.44
N PRO A 166 19.75 31.35 -32.57
CA PRO A 166 21.11 31.01 -32.96
C PRO A 166 21.46 29.53 -32.68
N LYS A 167 21.87 28.88 -33.78
CA LYS A 167 22.97 27.92 -33.94
C LYS A 167 23.21 26.85 -32.87
N GLU A 168 23.09 25.62 -33.35
CA GLU A 168 23.75 24.38 -32.93
C GLU A 168 24.99 24.53 -32.02
N ALA A 169 24.93 23.82 -30.89
CA ALA A 169 26.08 23.36 -30.12
C ALA A 169 25.91 21.84 -29.85
N PRO A 170 27.01 21.08 -29.76
CA PRO A 170 27.09 19.64 -30.06
C PRO A 170 26.37 18.74 -29.04
N PRO A 171 26.11 17.45 -29.38
CA PRO A 171 25.43 16.52 -28.50
C PRO A 171 26.21 16.34 -27.20
N ALA A 172 25.56 16.70 -26.09
CA ALA A 172 26.07 16.42 -24.76
C ALA A 172 26.19 14.89 -24.59
N GLU A 173 27.43 14.41 -24.56
CA GLU A 173 27.77 13.10 -24.01
C GLU A 173 27.12 12.94 -22.63
N PRO A 174 26.64 11.74 -22.26
CA PRO A 174 26.01 11.53 -20.96
C PRO A 174 27.03 11.84 -19.86
N VAL A 175 26.84 12.98 -19.21
CA VAL A 175 27.53 13.36 -17.98
C VAL A 175 27.37 12.19 -17.02
N LYS A 176 28.46 11.47 -16.75
CA LYS A 176 28.59 10.57 -15.61
C LYS A 176 28.48 11.42 -14.36
N LEU A 177 27.24 11.74 -13.98
CA LEU A 177 26.90 12.41 -12.74
C LEU A 177 27.30 11.47 -11.61
N ASP A 178 28.45 11.81 -11.04
CA ASP A 178 29.16 11.08 -10.02
C ASP A 178 28.17 10.66 -8.93
N ARG A 179 28.13 9.36 -8.65
CA ARG A 179 27.19 8.75 -7.69
C ARG A 179 27.26 9.47 -6.33
N TRP A 180 28.45 9.99 -6.03
CA TRP A 180 28.77 10.81 -4.87
C TRP A 180 28.03 12.14 -4.80
N ALA A 181 27.84 12.85 -5.92
CA ALA A 181 27.12 14.12 -5.93
C ALA A 181 25.63 13.94 -5.55
N ARG A 182 25.00 12.86 -6.05
CA ARG A 182 23.62 12.49 -5.67
C ARG A 182 23.50 12.07 -4.22
N MET A 183 24.49 11.34 -3.70
CA MET A 183 24.51 10.96 -2.28
C MET A 183 24.73 12.16 -1.36
N LYS A 184 25.60 13.09 -1.74
CA LYS A 184 25.88 14.31 -0.95
C LYS A 184 24.64 15.20 -0.86
N ALA A 185 23.94 15.43 -1.98
CA ALA A 185 22.68 16.19 -1.98
C ALA A 185 21.60 15.52 -1.12
N LYS A 186 21.49 14.18 -1.16
CA LYS A 186 20.57 13.43 -0.31
C LYS A 186 20.92 13.58 1.17
N TRP A 187 22.22 13.50 1.51
CA TRP A 187 22.70 13.67 2.88
C TRP A 187 22.45 15.08 3.42
N GLU A 188 22.74 16.12 2.62
CA GLU A 188 22.50 17.52 2.98
C GLU A 188 21.01 17.79 3.24
N TYR A 189 20.12 17.24 2.40
CA TYR A 189 18.67 17.31 2.63
C TYR A 189 18.24 16.68 3.97
N TYR A 190 18.78 15.51 4.32
CA TYR A 190 18.46 14.88 5.61
C TYR A 190 18.99 15.71 6.79
N VAL A 191 20.23 16.20 6.72
CA VAL A 191 20.84 17.02 7.77
C VAL A 191 20.02 18.30 8.01
N GLU A 192 19.57 18.96 6.95
CA GLU A 192 18.76 20.18 7.06
C GLU A 192 17.36 19.89 7.64
N LYS A 193 16.75 18.76 7.26
CA LYS A 193 15.49 18.29 7.83
C LYS A 193 15.61 17.98 9.33
N PHE A 194 16.72 17.37 9.76
CA PHE A 194 16.99 17.10 11.18
C PHE A 194 17.25 18.38 12.01
N LYS A 195 17.78 19.44 11.39
CA LYS A 195 18.03 20.73 12.06
C LYS A 195 16.75 21.51 12.39
N LYS A 196 15.66 21.29 11.64
CA LYS A 196 14.37 21.98 11.82
C LYS A 196 13.49 21.43 12.95
N GLU A 197 13.79 20.25 13.51
CA GLU A 197 12.97 19.62 14.56
C GLU A 197 13.80 19.14 15.78
N PRO A 198 14.45 20.05 16.54
CA PRO A 198 15.32 19.67 17.67
C PRO A 198 14.59 18.88 18.77
N LYS A 199 13.28 19.07 18.92
CA LYS A 199 12.46 18.37 19.93
C LYS A 199 12.38 16.86 19.68
N LYS A 200 12.32 16.40 18.43
CA LYS A 200 12.27 14.97 18.11
C LYS A 200 13.63 14.30 18.34
N LEU A 201 14.72 15.02 18.09
CA LEU A 201 16.08 14.55 18.33
C LEU A 201 16.35 14.27 19.82
N VAL A 202 15.83 15.12 20.71
CA VAL A 202 15.88 14.88 22.16
C VAL A 202 15.08 13.64 22.56
N ILE A 203 13.88 13.45 21.99
CA ILE A 203 13.05 12.26 22.27
C ILE A 203 13.77 10.98 21.83
N TYR A 204 14.35 10.96 20.62
CA TYR A 204 15.11 9.80 20.15
C TYR A 204 16.34 9.52 21.01
N ALA A 205 17.07 10.55 21.43
CA ALA A 205 18.22 10.39 22.34
C ALA A 205 17.81 9.81 23.70
N VAL A 206 16.68 10.26 24.27
CA VAL A 206 16.15 9.75 25.54
C VAL A 206 15.70 8.30 25.41
N VAL A 207 15.00 7.94 24.33
CA VAL A 207 14.56 6.56 24.07
C VAL A 207 15.77 5.63 23.93
N LEU A 208 16.80 6.06 23.19
CA LEU A 208 18.00 5.25 22.96
C LEU A 208 18.80 5.05 24.26
N LEU A 209 18.87 6.08 25.11
CA LEU A 209 19.50 6.00 26.42
C LEU A 209 18.72 5.05 27.37
N LEU A 210 17.39 5.07 27.35
CA LEU A 210 16.55 4.13 28.11
C LEU A 210 16.79 2.68 27.68
N VAL A 211 16.85 2.42 26.37
CA VAL A 211 17.16 1.07 25.85
C VAL A 211 18.53 0.61 26.34
N PHE A 212 19.53 1.51 26.34
CA PHE A 212 20.87 1.19 26.81
C PHE A 212 20.91 0.88 28.32
N LEU A 213 20.18 1.65 29.13
CA LEU A 213 20.05 1.41 30.58
C LEU A 213 19.35 0.08 30.87
N ILE A 214 18.30 -0.27 30.13
CA ILE A 214 17.60 -1.56 30.27
C ILE A 214 18.54 -2.71 29.91
N ALA A 215 19.30 -2.58 28.82
CA ALA A 215 20.25 -3.60 28.41
C ALA A 215 21.39 -3.78 29.44
N ALA A 216 21.91 -2.68 29.98
CA ALA A 216 22.93 -2.71 31.04
C ALA A 216 22.40 -3.32 32.35
N TYR A 217 21.15 -2.98 32.73
CA TYR A 217 20.50 -3.56 33.90
C TYR A 217 20.31 -5.08 33.75
N LEU A 218 19.83 -5.53 32.58
CA LEU A 218 19.69 -6.96 32.29
C LEU A 218 21.04 -7.68 32.33
N LEU A 219 22.09 -7.09 31.75
CA LEU A 219 23.44 -7.65 31.80
C LEU A 219 23.99 -7.78 33.23
N LEU A 220 23.74 -6.80 34.10
CA LEU A 220 24.15 -6.86 35.51
C LEU A 220 23.33 -7.90 36.29
N PHE A 221 22.03 -8.01 36.02
CA PHE A 221 21.16 -9.00 36.66
C PHE A 221 21.56 -10.44 36.29
N PHE A 222 21.86 -10.70 35.02
CA PHE A 222 22.34 -12.00 34.57
C PHE A 222 23.75 -12.35 35.10
N ARG A 223 24.58 -11.35 35.40
CA ARG A 223 25.95 -11.57 35.93
C ARG A 223 25.99 -11.91 37.43
N MET A 224 24.96 -11.56 38.22
CA MET A 224 24.90 -11.88 39.66
C MET A 224 24.21 -13.23 39.96
N GLY A 225 23.56 -13.84 38.97
CA GLY A 225 22.85 -15.12 39.11
C GLY A 225 23.68 -16.36 38.74
N SER A 226 25.00 -16.22 38.54
CA SER A 226 25.97 -17.30 38.30
C SER A 226 27.12 -17.16 39.28
#